data_AF-A0A7J2H6A3-F1
#
_entry.id   AF-A0A7J2H6A3-F1
#
_cell.length_a   1.000
_cell.length_b   1.000
_cell.length_c   1.000
_cell.angle_alpha   90.00
_cell.angle_beta   90.00
_cell.angle_gamma   90.00
#
_symmetry.space_group_name_H-M   'P 1'
#
loop_
_entity.id
_entity.type
_entity.pdbx_description
1 polymer ?
#
loop_
_entity_poly.entity_id
_entity_poly.type
_entity_poly.pdbx_seq_one_letter_code
_entity_poly.pdbx_strand_id
1 'polypeptide(L)'
;MKRKLVLGFLVVLATLTALAQPTITITPPIAYLGTTVEITVTGTDEEVCGVEIRDPDNDIAMVKEITLSDGVGIVYWAIPAEAKTGTYTVYVSCEVSGATSETFTVAKPPIVVGGIVVKDYTPLLSSIAAVLAALSVVVALIVKRRG
;
A
#
# COMPACT_ATOMS: atom_id res chain seq x y z
N MET A 1 5.77 -17.25 -75.72
CA MET A 1 4.67 -16.73 -74.87
C MET A 1 4.60 -17.63 -73.64
N LYS A 2 4.80 -17.23 -72.38
CA LYS A 2 4.62 -15.95 -71.68
C LYS A 2 5.73 -15.78 -70.61
N ARG A 3 6.45 -14.67 -70.69
CA ARG A 3 7.05 -13.93 -69.55
C ARG A 3 6.01 -13.81 -68.43
N LYS A 4 6.38 -14.01 -67.16
CA LYS A 4 6.17 -13.11 -65.98
C LYS A 4 6.95 -13.72 -64.80
N LEU A 5 8.22 -13.40 -64.63
CA LEU A 5 8.76 -12.25 -63.88
C LEU A 5 8.53 -12.40 -62.36
N VAL A 6 9.61 -12.83 -61.71
CA VAL A 6 9.86 -12.80 -60.26
C VAL A 6 9.71 -11.34 -59.79
N LEU A 7 8.81 -11.10 -58.85
CA LEU A 7 8.63 -9.83 -58.11
C LEU A 7 7.86 -10.23 -56.84
N GLY A 8 8.43 -10.28 -55.63
CA GLY A 8 9.13 -9.21 -54.96
C GLY A 8 8.12 -8.46 -54.08
N PHE A 9 7.88 -8.96 -52.86
CA PHE A 9 7.35 -8.12 -51.78
C PHE A 9 7.94 -8.60 -50.45
N LEU A 10 9.02 -7.92 -50.06
CA LEU A 10 9.48 -7.83 -48.69
C LEU A 10 8.31 -7.35 -47.83
N VAL A 11 7.68 -8.26 -47.09
CA VAL A 11 6.83 -7.85 -45.97
C VAL A 11 7.79 -7.45 -44.86
N VAL A 12 7.99 -6.14 -44.72
CA VAL A 12 8.70 -5.51 -43.62
C VAL A 12 8.02 -5.96 -42.33
N LEU A 13 8.72 -6.80 -41.56
CA LEU A 13 8.34 -7.13 -40.20
C LEU A 13 8.56 -5.87 -39.36
N ALA A 14 7.52 -5.04 -39.23
CA ALA A 14 7.51 -3.95 -38.27
C ALA A 14 7.47 -4.56 -36.87
N THR A 15 8.64 -4.90 -36.32
CA THR A 15 8.78 -5.21 -34.91
C THR A 15 8.44 -3.95 -34.15
N LEU A 16 7.23 -3.86 -33.58
CA LEU A 16 6.92 -2.87 -32.55
C LEU A 16 7.85 -3.16 -31.37
N THR A 17 8.96 -2.43 -31.29
CA THR A 17 9.73 -2.33 -30.05
C THR A 17 8.90 -1.45 -29.12
N ALA A 18 7.97 -2.06 -28.39
CA ALA A 18 7.41 -1.43 -27.20
C ALA A 18 8.59 -1.14 -26.28
N LEU A 19 8.94 0.15 -26.11
CA LEU A 19 9.92 0.54 -25.11
C LEU A 19 9.36 0.07 -23.77
N ALA A 20 10.08 -0.82 -23.09
CA ALA A 20 9.71 -1.26 -21.76
C ALA A 20 9.81 -0.03 -20.85
N GLN A 21 8.67 0.56 -20.50
CA GLN A 21 8.61 1.67 -19.56
C GLN A 21 9.06 1.19 -18.17
N PRO A 22 9.68 2.05 -17.36
CA PRO A 22 9.92 1.70 -15.97
C PRO A 22 8.57 1.44 -15.28
N THR A 23 8.58 0.62 -14.24
CA THR A 23 7.41 0.41 -13.37
C THR A 23 7.66 1.05 -12.02
N ILE A 24 6.63 1.70 -11.46
CA ILE A 24 6.68 2.30 -10.12
C ILE A 24 5.74 1.50 -9.22
N THR A 25 6.22 1.09 -8.05
CA THR A 25 5.40 0.54 -6.96
C THR A 25 5.57 1.42 -5.73
N ILE A 26 4.47 1.90 -5.15
CA ILE A 26 4.49 2.79 -3.98
C ILE A 26 3.85 2.09 -2.79
N THR A 27 4.58 1.99 -1.68
CA THR A 27 4.13 1.32 -0.47
C THR A 27 4.31 2.23 0.76
N PRO A 28 3.24 2.53 1.52
CA PRO A 28 1.83 2.22 1.27
C PRO A 28 1.19 3.16 0.21
N PRO A 29 0.08 2.76 -0.43
CA PRO A 29 -0.67 3.62 -1.36
C PRO A 29 -1.38 4.80 -0.66
N ILE A 30 -1.60 4.69 0.65
CA ILE A 30 -2.04 5.77 1.54
C ILE A 30 -1.03 5.87 2.67
N ALA A 31 -0.28 6.96 2.70
CA ALA A 31 0.73 7.25 3.71
C ALA A 31 0.26 8.39 4.63
N TYR A 32 0.74 8.39 5.87
CA TYR A 32 0.36 9.41 6.85
C TYR A 32 1.49 10.43 7.06
N LEU A 33 1.12 11.66 7.41
CA LEU A 33 2.09 12.68 7.81
C LEU A 33 3.02 12.16 8.93
N GLY A 34 4.32 12.43 8.81
CA GLY A 34 5.34 11.95 9.75
C GLY A 34 5.76 10.48 9.56
N THR A 35 5.27 9.80 8.51
CA THR A 35 5.68 8.43 8.16
C THR A 35 6.57 8.42 6.91
N THR A 36 7.10 7.25 6.56
CA THR A 36 7.93 7.05 5.38
C THR A 36 7.15 6.28 4.32
N VAL A 37 7.26 6.71 3.07
CA VAL A 37 6.80 5.96 1.90
C VAL A 37 8.01 5.36 1.17
N GLU A 38 7.86 4.12 0.72
CA GLU A 38 8.82 3.42 -0.14
C GLU A 38 8.34 3.49 -1.59
N ILE A 39 9.24 3.89 -2.48
CA ILE A 39 9.02 3.97 -3.92
C ILE A 39 10.03 3.04 -4.58
N THR A 40 9.51 1.96 -5.16
CA THR A 40 10.30 0.96 -5.87
C THR A 40 10.15 1.20 -7.37
N VAL A 41 11.29 1.39 -8.03
CA VAL A 41 11.41 1.57 -9.47
C VAL A 41 12.03 0.32 -10.06
N THR A 42 11.41 -0.24 -11.11
CA THR A 42 12.01 -1.33 -11.88
C THR A 42 12.21 -0.92 -13.32
N GLY A 43 13.34 -1.29 -13.90
CA GLY A 43 13.75 -0.92 -15.25
C GLY A 43 14.88 -1.80 -15.79
N THR A 44 15.66 -1.23 -16.69
CA THR A 44 16.89 -1.82 -17.23
C THR A 44 17.97 -1.80 -16.16
N ASP A 45 18.70 -2.89 -16.03
CA ASP A 45 19.78 -2.99 -15.04
C ASP A 45 20.88 -1.94 -15.28
N GLU A 46 21.50 -1.48 -14.19
CA GLU A 46 22.55 -0.46 -14.13
C GLU A 46 22.19 0.93 -14.70
N GLU A 47 20.93 1.19 -15.10
CA GLU A 47 20.54 2.50 -15.62
C GLU A 47 20.33 3.54 -14.50
N VAL A 48 20.55 4.81 -14.84
CA VAL A 48 20.29 5.93 -13.94
C VAL A 48 18.85 6.43 -14.13
N CYS A 49 18.15 6.63 -13.02
CA CYS A 49 16.80 7.16 -12.97
C CYS A 49 16.71 8.39 -12.05
N GLY A 50 16.02 9.43 -12.52
CA GLY A 50 15.54 10.53 -11.69
C GLY A 50 14.14 10.24 -11.16
N VAL A 51 13.93 10.44 -9.86
CA VAL A 51 12.66 10.32 -9.15
C VAL A 51 12.29 11.68 -8.57
N GLU A 52 11.14 12.21 -8.97
CA GLU A 52 10.60 13.49 -8.49
C GLU A 52 9.21 13.26 -7.88
N ILE A 53 9.01 13.72 -6.65
CA ILE A 53 7.71 13.68 -5.98
C ILE A 53 7.13 15.08 -6.00
N ARG A 54 5.92 15.23 -6.51
CA ARG A 54 5.16 16.49 -6.49
C ARG A 54 3.95 16.40 -5.58
N ASP A 55 3.69 17.51 -4.89
CA ASP A 55 2.54 17.67 -4.02
C ASP A 55 1.26 17.96 -4.83
N PRO A 56 0.08 18.06 -4.17
CA PRO A 56 -1.20 18.29 -4.85
C PRO A 56 -1.30 19.61 -5.63
N ASP A 57 -0.46 20.60 -5.29
CA ASP A 57 -0.40 21.89 -5.99
C ASP A 57 0.67 21.88 -7.09
N ASN A 58 1.26 20.70 -7.36
CA ASN A 58 2.32 20.46 -8.34
C ASN A 58 3.67 21.10 -7.95
N ASP A 59 3.88 21.42 -6.67
CA ASP A 59 5.17 21.85 -6.12
C ASP A 59 6.07 20.63 -5.89
N ILE A 60 7.38 20.80 -6.07
CA ILE A 60 8.36 19.74 -5.87
C ILE A 60 8.55 19.49 -4.37
N ALA A 61 8.18 18.29 -3.92
CA ALA A 61 8.36 17.83 -2.54
C ALA A 61 9.69 17.08 -2.34
N MET A 62 10.17 16.37 -3.37
CA MET A 62 11.44 15.63 -3.34
C MET A 62 11.98 15.45 -4.76
N VAL A 63 13.31 15.47 -4.91
CA VAL A 63 14.01 14.99 -6.11
C VAL A 63 15.18 14.10 -5.68
N LYS A 64 15.36 12.97 -6.35
CA LYS A 64 16.44 12.03 -6.08
C LYS A 64 16.87 11.32 -7.35
N GLU A 65 18.17 11.17 -7.53
CA GLU A 65 18.74 10.28 -8.54
C GLU A 65 19.09 8.93 -7.89
N ILE A 66 18.83 7.84 -8.61
CA ILE A 66 19.17 6.46 -8.24
C ILE A 66 19.78 5.72 -9.42
N THR A 67 20.64 4.76 -9.14
CA THR A 67 21.09 3.74 -10.12
C THR A 67 20.39 2.43 -9.79
N LEU A 68 19.81 1.78 -10.79
CA LEU A 68 19.17 0.48 -10.60
C LEU A 68 20.22 -0.62 -10.42
N SER A 69 19.96 -1.57 -9.52
CA SER A 69 20.77 -2.77 -9.29
C SER A 69 19.88 -3.99 -9.48
N ASP A 70 20.32 -4.93 -10.31
CA ASP A 70 19.49 -6.05 -10.79
C ASP A 70 18.16 -5.57 -11.40
N GLY A 71 18.18 -4.39 -12.04
CA GLY A 71 16.99 -3.74 -12.60
C GLY A 71 16.03 -3.13 -11.58
N VAL A 72 16.42 -3.00 -10.30
CA VAL A 72 15.58 -2.47 -9.21
C VAL A 72 16.27 -1.33 -8.46
N GLY A 73 15.51 -0.29 -8.12
CA GLY A 73 15.96 0.83 -7.30
C GLY A 73 14.89 1.22 -6.29
N ILE A 74 15.30 1.63 -5.10
CA ILE A 74 14.39 1.97 -4.00
C ILE A 74 14.69 3.37 -3.48
N VAL A 75 13.64 4.17 -3.34
CA VAL A 75 13.68 5.51 -2.76
C VAL A 75 12.75 5.53 -1.55
N TYR A 76 13.25 6.06 -0.44
CA TYR A 76 12.45 6.33 0.75
C TYR A 76 12.24 7.82 0.89
N TRP A 77 10.98 8.24 1.04
CA TRP A 77 10.63 9.62 1.32
C TRP A 77 9.95 9.72 2.69
N ALA A 78 10.61 10.41 3.63
CA ALA A 78 10.02 10.74 4.92
C ALA A 78 9.09 11.95 4.75
N ILE A 79 7.79 11.74 4.94
CA ILE A 79 6.75 12.74 4.75
C ILE A 79 6.78 13.70 5.94
N PRO A 80 7.04 15.01 5.73
CA PRO A 80 7.01 16.00 6.82
C PRO A 80 5.66 16.02 7.54
N ALA A 81 5.66 16.33 8.84
CA ALA A 81 4.42 16.39 9.63
C ALA A 81 3.49 17.54 9.19
N GLU A 82 4.08 18.55 8.56
CA GLU A 82 3.48 19.77 8.04
C GLU A 82 3.21 19.71 6.52
N ALA A 83 3.50 18.58 5.87
CA ALA A 83 3.25 18.42 4.44
C ALA A 83 1.75 18.55 4.11
N LYS A 84 1.45 18.96 2.87
CA LYS A 84 0.07 19.05 2.39
C LYS A 84 -0.54 17.65 2.33
N THR A 85 -1.81 17.52 2.66
CA THR A 85 -2.56 16.27 2.43
C THR A 85 -3.18 16.29 1.05
N GLY A 86 -3.27 15.13 0.40
CA GLY A 86 -3.88 14.98 -0.92
C GLY A 86 -3.18 13.95 -1.78
N THR A 87 -3.44 14.00 -3.08
CA THR A 87 -2.80 13.12 -4.06
C THR A 87 -1.44 13.68 -4.45
N TYR A 88 -0.41 12.89 -4.24
CA TYR A 88 0.96 13.17 -4.68
C TYR A 88 1.25 12.37 -5.95
N THR A 89 2.09 12.93 -6.82
CA THR A 89 2.52 12.27 -8.05
C THR A 89 4.02 12.00 -7.98
N VAL A 90 4.41 10.75 -8.22
CA VAL A 90 5.80 10.33 -8.38
C VAL A 90 6.09 10.25 -9.87
N TYR A 91 7.01 11.08 -10.36
CA TYR A 91 7.54 11.03 -11.71
C TYR A 91 8.87 10.30 -11.69
N VAL A 92 9.04 9.38 -12.63
CA VAL A 92 10.31 8.68 -12.83
C VAL A 92 10.73 8.81 -14.27
N SER A 93 11.99 9.19 -14.50
CA SER A 93 12.61 9.23 -15.81
C SER A 93 13.94 8.50 -15.74
N CYS A 94 14.08 7.43 -16.52
CA CYS A 94 15.27 6.62 -16.64
C CYS A 94 15.91 6.79 -18.04
N GLU A 95 17.22 6.62 -18.12
CA GLU A 95 17.98 6.83 -19.37
C GLU A 95 17.58 5.89 -20.51
N VAL A 96 17.26 4.62 -20.21
CA VAL A 96 16.97 3.58 -21.20
C VAL A 96 15.50 3.23 -21.21
N SER A 97 14.89 3.01 -20.04
CA SER A 97 13.48 2.60 -19.93
C SER A 97 12.50 3.75 -20.22
N GLY A 98 12.97 5.00 -20.25
CA GLY A 98 12.13 6.17 -20.50
C GLY A 98 11.43 6.67 -19.23
N ALA A 99 10.23 7.24 -19.38
CA ALA A 99 9.54 7.92 -18.28
C ALA A 99 8.15 7.35 -17.99
N THR A 100 7.77 7.40 -16.71
CA THR A 100 6.44 7.02 -16.22
C THR A 100 6.07 7.84 -14.97
N SER A 101 4.83 7.74 -14.53
CA SER A 101 4.38 8.37 -13.29
C SER A 101 3.32 7.55 -12.58
N GLU A 102 3.29 7.60 -11.26
CA GLU A 102 2.29 6.93 -10.42
C GLU A 102 1.86 7.83 -9.26
N THR A 103 0.69 7.56 -8.65
CA THR A 103 0.15 8.42 -7.60
C THR A 103 -0.06 7.68 -6.28
N PHE A 104 0.00 8.41 -5.17
CA PHE A 104 -0.36 7.92 -3.85
C PHE A 104 -1.01 9.03 -3.03
N THR A 105 -1.69 8.67 -1.93
CA THR A 105 -2.38 9.64 -1.08
C THR A 105 -1.61 9.88 0.20
N VAL A 106 -1.42 11.15 0.56
CA VAL A 106 -0.94 11.58 1.88
C VAL A 106 -2.13 12.07 2.71
N ALA A 107 -2.31 11.49 3.89
CA ALA A 107 -3.43 11.79 4.79
C ALA A 107 -2.96 12.12 6.21
N LYS A 108 -3.85 12.70 7.02
CA LYS A 108 -3.62 12.83 8.46
C LYS A 108 -3.75 11.47 9.14
N PRO A 109 -2.90 11.16 10.13
CA PRO A 109 -3.07 9.95 10.93
C PRO A 109 -4.45 9.98 11.63
N PRO A 110 -5.13 8.83 11.78
CA PRO A 110 -6.38 8.77 12.51
C PRO A 110 -6.18 9.18 13.96
N ILE A 111 -7.07 10.03 14.49
CA ILE A 111 -7.07 10.39 15.91
C ILE A 111 -7.56 9.18 16.69
N VAL A 112 -6.69 8.55 17.47
CA VAL A 112 -7.08 7.49 18.40
C VAL A 112 -7.77 8.14 19.59
N VAL A 113 -9.09 8.25 19.55
CA VAL A 113 -9.86 8.53 20.77
C VAL A 113 -9.84 7.26 21.61
N GLY A 114 -9.14 7.29 22.74
CA GLY A 114 -9.09 6.17 23.67
C GLY A 114 -10.50 5.85 24.18
N GLY A 115 -11.16 4.87 23.57
CA GLY A 115 -12.42 4.34 24.05
C GLY A 115 -12.19 3.64 25.38
N ILE A 116 -12.93 4.04 26.41
CA ILE A 116 -12.98 3.30 27.68
C ILE A 116 -13.57 1.93 27.34
N VAL A 117 -12.76 0.86 27.46
CA VAL A 117 -13.29 -0.50 27.52
C VAL A 117 -13.96 -0.65 28.88
N VAL A 118 -15.27 -0.38 28.94
CA VAL A 118 -16.08 -0.76 30.10
C VAL A 118 -16.07 -2.28 30.13
N LYS A 119 -15.29 -2.88 31.04
CA LYS A 119 -15.30 -4.33 31.22
C LYS A 119 -16.71 -4.74 31.65
N ASP A 120 -17.36 -5.56 30.84
CA ASP A 120 -18.67 -6.10 31.15
C ASP A 120 -18.51 -7.24 32.17
N TYR A 121 -18.91 -6.97 33.42
CA TYR A 121 -18.90 -7.96 34.51
C TYR A 121 -20.23 -8.73 34.63
N THR A 122 -21.20 -8.47 33.74
CA THR A 122 -22.50 -9.17 33.69
C THR A 122 -22.39 -10.71 33.69
N PRO A 123 -21.48 -11.36 32.93
CA PRO A 123 -21.36 -12.82 32.95
C PRO A 123 -20.80 -13.39 34.28
N LEU A 124 -19.99 -12.60 34.99
CA LEU A 124 -19.47 -12.98 36.31
C LEU A 124 -20.59 -12.93 37.36
N LEU A 125 -21.40 -11.88 37.34
CA LEU A 125 -22.53 -11.72 38.25
C LEU A 125 -23.63 -12.77 38.02
N SER A 126 -23.93 -13.12 36.77
CA SER A 126 -24.93 -14.14 36.45
C SER A 126 -24.52 -15.55 36.91
N SER A 127 -23.24 -15.88 36.83
CA SER A 127 -22.72 -17.18 37.31
C SER A 127 -22.85 -17.35 38.83
N ILE A 128 -22.57 -16.30 39.60
CA ILE A 128 -22.71 -16.31 41.08
C ILE A 128 -24.17 -16.51 41.48
N ALA A 129 -25.10 -15.82 40.81
CA ALA A 129 -26.54 -15.98 41.06
C ALA A 129 -27.03 -17.40 40.78
N ALA A 130 -26.55 -18.02 39.69
CA ALA A 130 -26.91 -19.40 39.35
C ALA A 130 -26.40 -20.41 40.40
N VAL A 131 -25.20 -20.23 40.94
CA VAL A 131 -24.64 -21.10 41.99
C VAL A 131 -25.44 -20.96 43.29
N LEU A 132 -25.79 -19.74 43.70
CA LEU A 132 -26.63 -19.51 44.90
C LEU A 132 -28.04 -20.10 44.74
N ALA A 133 -28.63 -20.01 43.55
CA ALA A 133 -29.92 -20.64 43.26
C ALA A 133 -29.83 -22.18 43.32
N ALA A 134 -28.76 -22.78 42.79
CA ALA A 134 -28.56 -24.23 42.87
C ALA A 134 -28.38 -24.71 44.32
N LEU A 135 -27.62 -23.97 45.14
CA LEU A 135 -27.42 -24.30 46.55
C LEU A 135 -28.72 -24.24 47.36
N SER A 136 -29.56 -23.23 47.12
CA SER A 136 -30.84 -23.09 47.84
C SER A 136 -31.83 -24.21 47.48
N VAL A 137 -31.85 -24.68 46.23
CA VAL A 137 -32.65 -25.86 45.82
C VAL A 137 -32.15 -27.13 46.51
N VAL A 138 -30.82 -27.35 46.60
CA VAL A 138 -30.25 -28.51 47.28
C VAL A 138 -30.58 -28.51 48.77
N VAL A 139 -30.47 -27.36 49.45
CA VAL A 139 -30.83 -27.23 50.87
C VAL A 139 -32.32 -27.53 51.09
N ALA A 140 -33.21 -26.99 50.25
CA ALA A 140 -34.65 -27.25 50.33
C ALA A 140 -34.98 -28.74 50.17
N LEU A 141 -34.30 -29.44 49.25
CA LEU A 141 -34.48 -30.88 49.04
C LEU A 141 -33.97 -31.72 50.23
N ILE A 142 -32.86 -31.32 50.85
CA ILE A 142 -32.33 -32.01 52.04
C ILE A 142 -33.26 -31.83 53.25
N VAL A 143 -33.77 -30.62 53.47
CA VAL A 143 -34.72 -30.33 54.56
C VAL A 143 -36.02 -31.13 54.35
N LYS A 144 -36.58 -31.14 53.13
CA LYS A 144 -37.80 -31.88 52.82
C LYS A 144 -37.68 -33.41 53.01
N ARG A 145 -36.48 -33.99 52.85
CA ARG A 145 -36.25 -35.43 53.06
C ARG A 145 -36.09 -35.83 54.54
N ARG A 146 -35.91 -34.87 55.45
CA ARG A 146 -35.64 -35.11 56.88
C ARG A 146 -36.80 -34.76 57.82
N GLY A 147 -37.91 -34.22 57.30
CA GLY A 147 -39.16 -34.01 58.03
C GLY A 147 -40.21 -35.03 57.58
#